data_AF-A0A2U1JTZ0-F1
#
_entry.id   AF-A0A2U1JTZ0-F1
#
_cell.length_a   1.000
_cell.length_b   1.000
_cell.length_c   1.000
_cell.angle_alpha   90.00
_cell.angle_beta   90.00
_cell.angle_gamma   90.00
#
_symmetry.space_group_name_H-M   'P 1'
#
loop_
_entity.id
_entity.type
_entity.pdbx_description
1 polymer ?
#
loop_
_entity_poly.entity_id
_entity_poly.type
_entity_poly.pdbx_seq_one_letter_code
_entity_poly.pdbx_strand_id
1 'polypeptide(L)'
;MARLNAANNAEVTLTQSVTTAGTTITVDDASVFPPAPFRLSIDDEIVEVIAVSGNTLTVERAKEGTTAVAHNAGVKAENRFTAGMHKALNDALDDLETSIGNLNNLSTTVKTNLVAAVNELKSQLGNLANLTTEEKSNLVAAINELRQAFATHSADYIQFKDDITAKVEGARVNLIASHNLIARM
;
A
#
# COMPACT_ATOMS: atom_id res chain seq x y z
N MET A 1 -1.86 11.63 -12.16
CA MET A 1 -2.02 12.16 -13.54
C MET A 1 -1.89 11.01 -14.53
N ALA A 2 -2.56 11.06 -15.70
CA ALA A 2 -2.37 10.04 -16.73
C ALA A 2 -0.93 10.13 -17.29
N ARG A 3 -0.29 8.98 -17.52
CA ARG A 3 1.03 8.94 -18.15
C ARG A 3 0.87 9.25 -19.63
N LEU A 4 1.68 10.18 -20.14
CA LEU A 4 1.72 10.54 -21.55
C LEU A 4 2.67 9.61 -22.30
N ASN A 5 2.34 9.30 -23.56
CA ASN A 5 3.18 8.48 -24.41
C ASN A 5 4.31 9.30 -25.05
N ALA A 6 5.41 8.62 -25.39
CA ALA A 6 6.54 9.21 -26.09
C ALA A 6 7.11 8.22 -27.12
N ALA A 7 7.67 8.73 -28.22
CA ALA A 7 8.42 8.00 -29.22
C ALA A 7 9.76 8.68 -29.50
N ASN A 8 10.80 7.88 -29.74
CA ASN A 8 12.12 8.40 -30.04
C ASN A 8 12.15 9.03 -31.43
N ASN A 9 12.80 10.19 -31.56
CA ASN A 9 13.01 10.90 -32.83
C ASN A 9 11.71 11.21 -33.61
N ALA A 10 10.58 11.28 -32.92
CA ALA A 10 9.30 11.60 -33.55
C ALA A 10 9.20 13.12 -33.76
N GLU A 11 9.43 13.53 -34.99
CA GLU A 11 9.39 14.90 -35.48
C GLU A 11 8.64 14.92 -36.81
N VAL A 12 7.81 15.92 -37.01
CA VAL A 12 7.03 16.16 -38.23
C VAL A 12 7.02 17.64 -38.56
N THR A 13 6.53 17.99 -39.75
CA THR A 13 6.33 19.38 -40.16
C THR A 13 4.85 19.71 -40.33
N LEU A 14 4.42 20.88 -39.86
CA LEU A 14 3.07 21.39 -40.10
C LEU A 14 2.85 21.63 -41.60
N THR A 15 1.80 21.05 -42.18
CA THR A 15 1.46 21.24 -43.60
C THR A 15 0.57 22.46 -43.84
N GLN A 16 -0.08 22.98 -42.79
CA GLN A 16 -0.90 24.19 -42.82
C GLN A 16 -0.60 25.07 -41.60
N SER A 17 -0.78 26.38 -41.76
CA SER A 17 -0.70 27.30 -40.62
C SER A 17 -1.86 27.07 -39.66
N VAL A 18 -1.58 27.18 -38.37
CA VAL A 18 -2.56 27.02 -37.28
C VAL A 18 -2.71 28.36 -36.57
N THR A 19 -3.95 28.82 -36.39
CA THR A 19 -4.23 30.07 -35.65
C THR A 19 -4.11 29.85 -34.13
N THR A 20 -4.14 30.93 -33.36
CA THR A 20 -4.10 30.86 -31.88
C THR A 20 -5.26 30.08 -31.26
N ALA A 21 -6.42 30.03 -31.94
CA ALA A 21 -7.60 29.27 -31.53
C ALA A 21 -7.70 27.89 -32.20
N GLY A 22 -6.76 27.54 -33.09
CA GLY A 22 -6.77 26.29 -33.83
C GLY A 22 -6.49 25.09 -32.91
N THR A 23 -7.45 24.16 -32.84
CA THR A 23 -7.37 22.91 -32.08
C THR A 23 -7.11 21.68 -32.96
N THR A 24 -6.90 21.91 -34.27
CA THR A 24 -6.50 20.89 -35.22
C THR A 24 -5.18 21.27 -35.87
N ILE A 25 -4.25 20.32 -35.93
CA ILE A 25 -2.94 20.49 -36.55
C ILE A 25 -2.79 19.42 -37.62
N THR A 26 -2.50 19.82 -38.86
CA THR A 26 -2.21 18.90 -39.96
C THR A 26 -0.70 18.82 -40.18
N VAL A 27 -0.18 17.60 -40.25
CA VAL A 27 1.26 17.33 -40.38
C VAL A 27 1.55 16.51 -41.64
N ASP A 28 2.82 16.36 -42.00
CA ASP A 28 3.25 15.60 -43.18
C ASP A 28 3.16 14.08 -42.96
N ASP A 29 3.50 13.59 -41.76
CA ASP A 29 3.37 12.17 -41.41
C ASP A 29 3.12 11.97 -39.90
N ALA A 30 1.86 11.78 -39.49
CA ALA A 30 1.53 11.54 -38.08
C ALA A 30 1.83 10.10 -37.62
N SER A 31 2.18 9.18 -38.52
CA SER A 31 2.40 7.77 -38.18
C SER A 31 3.67 7.54 -37.34
N VAL A 32 4.57 8.52 -37.31
CA VAL A 32 5.79 8.51 -36.47
C VAL A 32 5.50 8.69 -34.98
N PHE A 33 4.31 9.22 -34.63
CA PHE A 33 3.94 9.48 -33.24
C PHE A 33 3.37 8.23 -32.55
N PRO A 34 3.50 8.14 -31.21
CA PRO A 34 2.85 7.08 -30.46
C PRO A 34 1.33 7.28 -30.42
N PRO A 35 0.55 6.30 -29.92
CA PRO A 35 -0.88 6.50 -29.68
C PRO A 35 -1.12 7.69 -28.73
N ALA A 36 -2.19 8.45 -28.97
CA ALA A 36 -2.64 9.48 -28.03
C ALA A 36 -3.00 8.88 -26.65
N PRO A 37 -2.81 9.61 -25.54
CA PRO A 37 -2.33 10.99 -25.48
C PRO A 37 -0.79 11.12 -25.42
N PHE A 38 -0.27 12.15 -26.08
CA PHE A 38 1.16 12.56 -26.02
C PHE A 38 1.26 14.09 -26.18
N ARG A 39 2.44 14.67 -25.89
CA ARG A 39 2.68 16.11 -26.09
C ARG A 39 3.69 16.37 -27.20
N LEU A 40 3.50 17.49 -27.88
CA LEU A 40 4.43 18.02 -28.86
C LEU A 40 4.94 19.39 -28.40
N SER A 41 6.20 19.68 -28.71
CA SER A 41 6.76 21.02 -28.70
C SER A 41 6.70 21.59 -30.12
N ILE A 42 6.13 22.77 -30.27
CA ILE A 42 6.03 23.52 -31.53
C ILE A 42 6.50 24.94 -31.23
N ASP A 43 7.66 25.34 -31.77
CA ASP A 43 8.37 26.54 -31.31
C ASP A 43 8.54 26.53 -29.77
N ASP A 44 8.00 27.54 -29.08
CA ASP A 44 7.99 27.68 -27.61
C ASP A 44 6.69 27.17 -26.95
N GLU A 45 5.79 26.56 -27.71
CA GLU A 45 4.51 26.04 -27.21
C GLU A 45 4.54 24.54 -26.97
N ILE A 46 3.94 24.10 -25.85
CA ILE A 46 3.63 22.70 -25.60
C ILE A 46 2.13 22.45 -25.87
N VAL A 47 1.84 21.49 -26.74
CA VAL A 47 0.47 21.06 -27.06
C VAL A 47 0.28 19.60 -26.70
N GLU A 48 -0.90 19.23 -26.19
CA GLU A 48 -1.26 17.83 -25.93
C GLU A 48 -2.15 17.32 -27.04
N VAL A 49 -1.71 16.27 -27.72
CA VAL A 49 -2.49 15.58 -28.74
C VAL A 49 -3.42 14.58 -28.04
N ILE A 50 -4.72 14.77 -28.22
CA ILE A 50 -5.75 13.93 -27.60
C ILE A 50 -6.34 12.91 -28.59
N ALA A 51 -6.17 13.13 -29.89
CA ALA A 51 -6.55 12.17 -30.92
C ALA A 51 -5.71 12.34 -32.20
N VAL A 52 -5.51 11.25 -32.93
CA VAL A 52 -4.83 11.21 -34.23
C VAL A 52 -5.77 10.56 -35.23
N SER A 53 -5.99 11.21 -36.38
CA SER A 53 -6.81 10.69 -37.49
C SER A 53 -6.12 10.97 -38.82
N GLY A 54 -5.51 9.93 -39.40
CA GLY A 54 -4.56 10.11 -40.51
C GLY A 54 -3.46 11.08 -40.08
N ASN A 55 -3.23 12.12 -40.89
CA ASN A 55 -2.27 13.19 -40.60
C ASN A 55 -2.86 14.41 -39.85
N THR A 56 -4.07 14.28 -39.32
CA THR A 56 -4.73 15.34 -38.53
C THR A 56 -4.65 15.00 -37.04
N LEU A 57 -4.09 15.92 -36.27
CA LEU A 57 -3.98 15.85 -34.81
C LEU A 57 -5.05 16.75 -34.18
N THR A 58 -5.84 16.22 -33.25
CA THR A 58 -6.70 17.02 -32.38
C THR A 58 -5.92 17.34 -31.11
N VAL A 59 -5.82 18.61 -30.75
CA VAL A 59 -4.95 19.07 -29.68
C VAL A 59 -5.63 19.96 -28.65
N GLU A 60 -5.16 19.88 -27.42
CA GLU A 60 -5.33 20.89 -26.38
C GLU A 60 -4.04 21.72 -26.29
N ARG A 61 -4.16 23.02 -26.55
CA ARG A 61 -3.04 23.99 -26.66
C ARG A 61 -2.57 24.50 -25.29
N ALA A 62 -1.48 25.27 -25.27
CA ALA A 62 -1.01 26.02 -24.09
C ALA A 62 -0.79 25.16 -22.82
N LYS A 63 -0.13 24.01 -22.96
CA LYS A 63 0.18 23.15 -21.81
C LYS A 63 1.42 23.66 -21.07
N GLU A 64 1.53 23.24 -19.81
CA GLU A 64 2.72 23.47 -18.98
C GLU A 64 3.10 24.95 -18.79
N GLY A 65 2.10 25.84 -18.81
CA GLY A 65 2.32 27.28 -18.66
C GLY A 65 2.81 27.98 -19.92
N THR A 66 2.89 27.28 -21.05
CA THR A 66 3.09 27.92 -22.36
C THR A 66 1.82 28.66 -22.82
N THR A 67 1.95 29.53 -23.82
CA THR A 67 0.84 30.32 -24.38
C THR A 67 0.51 29.82 -25.79
N ALA A 68 -0.78 29.74 -26.12
CA ALA A 68 -1.22 29.39 -27.46
C ALA A 68 -0.84 30.49 -28.47
N VAL A 69 -0.01 30.16 -29.45
CA VAL A 69 0.41 31.08 -30.52
C VAL A 69 0.00 30.57 -31.90
N ALA A 70 0.01 31.47 -32.90
CA ALA A 70 -0.15 31.04 -34.28
C ALA A 70 1.16 30.40 -34.75
N HIS A 71 1.09 29.22 -35.38
CA HIS A 71 2.25 28.58 -36.00
C HIS A 71 2.07 28.57 -37.52
N ASN A 72 3.13 28.86 -38.25
CA ASN A 72 3.10 28.84 -39.71
C ASN A 72 3.26 27.40 -40.23
N ALA A 73 2.76 27.14 -41.43
CA ALA A 73 3.14 25.93 -42.17
C ALA A 73 4.68 25.87 -42.32
N GLY A 74 5.25 24.67 -42.27
CA GLY A 74 6.70 24.45 -42.31
C GLY A 74 7.38 24.42 -40.93
N VAL A 75 6.68 24.80 -39.85
CA VAL A 75 7.21 24.69 -38.48
C VAL A 75 7.21 23.22 -38.04
N LYS A 76 8.24 22.86 -37.27
CA LYS A 76 8.40 21.50 -36.73
C LYS A 76 7.52 21.28 -35.51
N ALA A 77 6.98 20.07 -35.38
CA ALA A 77 6.35 19.58 -34.18
C ALA A 77 7.05 18.32 -33.71
N GLU A 78 7.55 18.34 -32.47
CA GLU A 78 8.44 17.31 -31.94
C GLU A 78 7.85 16.69 -30.68
N ASN A 79 7.79 15.37 -30.61
CA ASN A 79 7.42 14.68 -29.38
C ASN A 79 8.62 14.62 -28.44
N ARG A 80 8.65 15.54 -27.47
CA ARG A 80 9.74 15.67 -26.49
C ARG A 80 9.27 15.28 -25.09
N PHE A 81 10.21 14.82 -24.27
CA PHE A 81 9.99 14.72 -22.82
C PHE A 81 9.93 16.14 -22.25
N THR A 82 8.75 16.52 -21.77
CA THR A 82 8.52 17.85 -21.22
C THR A 82 8.68 17.88 -19.70
N ALA A 83 8.75 19.09 -19.12
CA ALA A 83 8.85 19.25 -17.67
C ALA A 83 7.63 18.65 -16.95
N GLY A 84 6.44 18.77 -17.53
CA GLY A 84 5.21 18.16 -17.03
C GLY A 84 5.25 16.63 -17.04
N MET A 85 5.84 16.01 -18.08
CA MET A 85 6.05 14.56 -18.09
C MET A 85 7.02 14.11 -16.99
N HIS A 86 8.15 14.82 -16.84
CA HIS A 86 9.11 14.53 -15.77
C HIS A 86 8.48 14.70 -14.38
N LYS A 87 7.69 15.76 -14.19
CA LYS A 87 6.97 16.00 -12.94
C LYS A 87 5.98 14.87 -12.64
N ALA A 88 5.22 14.42 -13.64
CA ALA A 88 4.27 13.32 -13.43
C ALA A 88 4.96 12.02 -13.00
N LEU A 89 6.18 11.77 -13.48
CA LEU A 89 7.00 10.65 -13.01
C LEU A 89 7.46 10.86 -11.55
N ASN A 90 7.95 12.05 -11.22
CA ASN A 90 8.35 12.38 -9.85
C ASN A 90 7.18 12.28 -8.87
N ASP A 91 6.01 12.83 -9.22
CA ASP A 91 4.80 12.74 -8.40
C ASP A 91 4.44 11.27 -8.13
N ALA A 92 4.56 10.40 -9.13
CA ALA A 92 4.30 8.97 -8.96
C ALA A 92 5.34 8.28 -8.06
N LEU A 93 6.59 8.74 -8.06
CA LEU A 93 7.63 8.26 -7.15
C LEU A 93 7.41 8.76 -5.72
N ASP A 94 6.97 10.01 -5.55
CA ASP A 94 6.63 10.62 -4.26
C ASP A 94 5.39 9.94 -3.64
N ASP A 95 4.38 9.61 -4.46
CA ASP A 95 3.21 8.83 -4.05
C ASP A 95 3.63 7.43 -3.56
N LEU A 96 4.59 6.81 -4.26
CA LEU A 96 5.15 5.53 -3.87
C LEU A 96 5.92 5.66 -2.54
N GLU A 97 6.80 6.67 -2.41
CA GLU A 97 7.54 6.95 -1.17
C GLU A 97 6.61 7.21 0.01
N THR A 98 5.52 7.95 -0.21
CA THR A 98 4.50 8.20 0.82
C THR A 98 3.80 6.92 1.24
N SER A 99 3.47 6.04 0.29
CA SER A 99 2.76 4.78 0.55
C SER A 99 3.63 3.75 1.28
N ILE A 100 4.93 3.69 0.94
CA ILE A 100 5.86 2.69 1.51
C ILE A 100 6.66 3.21 2.70
N GLY A 101 6.81 4.54 2.82
CA GLY A 101 7.64 5.22 3.81
C GLY A 101 9.15 5.14 3.55
N ASN A 102 9.91 5.87 4.36
CA ASN A 102 11.37 5.82 4.33
C ASN A 102 11.89 4.57 5.04
N LEU A 103 12.73 3.79 4.36
CA LEU A 103 13.35 2.57 4.90
C LEU A 103 14.11 2.81 6.22
N ASN A 104 14.72 3.98 6.38
CA ASN A 104 15.46 4.36 7.58
C ASN A 104 14.56 4.56 8.81
N ASN A 105 13.25 4.75 8.62
CA ASN A 105 12.29 4.88 9.72
C ASN A 105 11.85 3.53 10.29
N LEU A 106 12.23 2.41 9.65
CA LEU A 106 11.98 1.09 10.23
C LEU A 106 12.88 0.84 11.45
N SER A 107 12.25 0.48 12.56
CA SER A 107 12.96 0.11 13.80
C SER A 107 13.47 -1.34 13.83
N THR A 108 13.31 -2.10 12.72
CA THR A 108 13.84 -3.46 12.60
C THR A 108 15.37 -3.45 12.51
N THR A 109 16.01 -4.58 12.85
CA THR A 109 17.48 -4.68 12.81
C THR A 109 17.97 -4.76 11.35
N VAL A 110 17.35 -5.65 10.59
CA VAL A 110 17.55 -5.89 9.16
C VAL A 110 16.58 -4.99 8.38
N LYS A 111 17.15 -4.04 7.63
CA LYS A 111 16.41 -3.07 6.82
C LYS A 111 17.16 -2.70 5.54
N THR A 112 17.72 -3.70 4.86
CA THR A 112 18.32 -3.52 3.53
C THR A 112 17.27 -3.24 2.45
N ASN A 113 16.03 -3.67 2.70
CA ASN A 113 14.80 -3.29 1.99
C ASN A 113 13.59 -3.67 2.87
N LEU A 114 12.37 -3.31 2.42
CA LEU A 114 11.12 -3.61 3.13
C LEU A 114 10.88 -5.11 3.33
N VAL A 115 11.18 -5.92 2.31
CA VAL A 115 10.98 -7.37 2.36
C VAL A 115 11.85 -8.00 3.45
N ALA A 116 13.10 -7.56 3.56
CA ALA A 116 14.02 -8.04 4.59
C ALA A 116 13.53 -7.69 6.00
N ALA A 117 13.03 -6.46 6.20
CA ALA A 117 12.45 -6.03 7.48
C ALA A 117 11.19 -6.83 7.86
N VAL A 118 10.28 -7.07 6.91
CA VAL A 118 9.07 -7.88 7.14
C VAL A 118 9.43 -9.34 7.42
N ASN A 119 10.41 -9.89 6.71
CA ASN A 119 10.87 -11.26 6.93
C ASN A 119 11.59 -11.43 8.27
N GLU A 120 12.31 -10.41 8.77
CA GLU A 120 12.84 -10.40 10.13
C GLU A 120 11.72 -10.53 11.16
N LEU A 121 10.68 -9.68 11.07
CA LEU A 121 9.53 -9.75 11.97
C LEU A 121 8.83 -11.11 11.91
N LYS A 122 8.61 -11.64 10.71
CA LYS A 122 8.06 -12.99 10.52
C LYS A 122 8.91 -14.06 11.21
N SER A 123 10.22 -13.97 11.09
CA SER A 123 11.13 -14.93 11.74
C SER A 123 11.11 -14.82 13.25
N GLN A 124 11.05 -13.60 13.80
CA GLN A 124 10.98 -13.36 15.25
C GLN A 124 9.67 -13.89 15.84
N LEU A 125 8.56 -13.78 15.10
CA LEU A 125 7.26 -14.34 15.51
C LEU A 125 7.16 -15.87 15.34
N GLY A 126 8.00 -16.45 14.48
CA GLY A 126 8.01 -17.89 14.20
C GLY A 126 6.83 -18.40 13.35
N ASN A 127 6.65 -19.72 13.32
CA ASN A 127 5.50 -20.36 12.67
C ASN A 127 4.43 -20.70 13.71
N LEU A 128 3.22 -20.18 13.51
CA LEU A 128 2.09 -20.38 14.42
C LEU A 128 1.71 -21.86 14.55
N ALA A 129 1.94 -22.67 13.52
CA ALA A 129 1.69 -24.12 13.57
C ALA A 129 2.58 -24.85 14.60
N ASN A 130 3.72 -24.26 14.97
CA ASN A 130 4.65 -24.84 15.94
C ASN A 130 4.22 -24.59 17.39
N LEU A 131 3.20 -23.75 17.64
CA LEU A 131 2.60 -23.65 18.97
C LEU A 131 1.94 -24.98 19.36
N THR A 132 1.96 -25.28 20.66
CA THR A 132 1.32 -26.47 21.24
C THR A 132 -0.05 -26.17 21.86
N THR A 133 -0.54 -24.93 21.74
CA THR A 133 -1.92 -24.54 22.08
C THR A 133 -2.92 -25.21 21.13
N GLU A 134 -4.19 -25.30 21.51
CA GLU A 134 -5.25 -25.78 20.62
C GLU A 134 -5.66 -24.70 19.59
N GLU A 135 -5.79 -23.46 20.04
CA GLU A 135 -6.06 -22.26 19.26
C GLU A 135 -4.78 -21.73 18.61
N LYS A 136 -4.79 -21.70 17.27
CA LYS A 136 -3.68 -21.25 16.42
C LYS A 136 -4.15 -20.36 15.27
N SER A 137 -5.26 -19.65 15.45
CA SER A 137 -5.78 -18.72 14.42
C SER A 137 -4.97 -17.43 14.33
N ASN A 138 -4.37 -16.99 15.45
CA ASN A 138 -3.36 -15.94 15.56
C ASN A 138 -2.66 -16.05 16.93
N LEU A 139 -1.59 -15.26 17.16
CA LEU A 139 -0.86 -15.26 18.44
C LEU A 139 -1.73 -14.83 19.64
N VAL A 140 -2.67 -13.90 19.42
CA VAL A 140 -3.55 -13.41 20.48
C VAL A 140 -4.48 -14.52 20.97
N ALA A 141 -5.03 -15.33 20.06
CA ALA A 141 -5.86 -16.49 20.39
C ALA A 141 -5.09 -17.52 21.23
N ALA A 142 -3.89 -17.89 20.79
CA ALA A 142 -3.03 -18.83 21.52
C ALA A 142 -2.67 -18.32 22.93
N ILE A 143 -2.35 -17.03 23.08
CA ILE A 143 -2.04 -16.42 24.39
C ILE A 143 -3.29 -16.40 25.28
N ASN A 144 -4.45 -16.05 24.73
CA ASN A 144 -5.70 -16.01 25.47
C ASN A 144 -6.15 -17.40 25.93
N GLU A 145 -5.85 -18.47 25.18
CA GLU A 145 -6.03 -19.85 25.62
C GLU A 145 -5.16 -20.16 26.84
N LEU A 146 -3.85 -19.90 26.78
CA LEU A 146 -2.94 -20.18 27.89
C LEU A 146 -3.37 -19.43 29.17
N ARG A 147 -3.81 -18.18 29.02
CA ARG A 147 -4.35 -17.38 30.13
C ARG A 147 -5.58 -18.06 30.76
N GLN A 148 -6.47 -18.61 29.96
CA GLN A 148 -7.66 -19.31 30.45
C GLN A 148 -7.29 -20.62 31.13
N ALA A 149 -6.38 -21.41 30.54
CA ALA A 149 -5.88 -22.63 31.16
C ALA A 149 -5.31 -22.37 32.56
N PHE A 150 -4.56 -21.27 32.74
CA PHE A 150 -4.06 -20.84 34.05
C PHE A 150 -5.18 -20.42 35.01
N ALA A 151 -6.17 -19.68 34.53
CA ALA A 151 -7.33 -19.27 35.35
C ALA A 151 -8.13 -20.48 35.84
N THR A 152 -8.36 -21.47 34.97
CA THR A 152 -8.99 -22.75 35.34
C THR A 152 -8.17 -23.50 36.38
N HIS A 153 -6.86 -23.65 36.17
CA HIS A 153 -5.99 -24.31 37.15
C HIS A 153 -6.01 -23.62 38.52
N SER A 154 -6.06 -22.28 38.54
CA SER A 154 -6.20 -21.52 39.78
C SER A 154 -7.54 -21.78 40.47
N ALA A 155 -8.63 -21.91 39.71
CA ALA A 155 -9.96 -22.23 40.25
C ALA A 155 -9.99 -23.66 40.83
N ASP A 156 -9.44 -24.63 40.10
CA ASP A 156 -9.34 -26.04 40.55
C ASP A 156 -8.55 -26.16 41.85
N TYR A 157 -7.46 -25.40 42.00
CA TYR A 157 -6.67 -25.39 43.23
C TYR A 157 -7.41 -24.79 44.43
N ILE A 158 -8.14 -23.69 44.22
CA ILE A 158 -9.00 -23.10 45.26
C ILE A 158 -10.05 -24.12 45.70
N GLN A 159 -10.72 -24.75 44.72
CA GLN A 159 -11.73 -25.76 44.99
C GLN A 159 -11.15 -26.96 45.77
N PHE A 160 -9.96 -27.44 45.42
CA PHE A 160 -9.29 -28.52 46.15
C PHE A 160 -8.99 -28.16 47.62
N LYS A 161 -8.57 -26.93 47.89
CA LYS A 161 -8.33 -26.44 49.26
C LYS A 161 -9.61 -26.36 50.07
N ASP A 162 -10.67 -25.85 49.46
CA ASP A 162 -11.98 -25.74 50.10
C ASP A 162 -12.53 -27.14 50.42
N ASP A 163 -12.37 -28.10 49.50
CA ASP A 163 -12.77 -29.50 49.70
C ASP A 163 -12.01 -30.17 50.86
N ILE A 164 -10.69 -29.96 50.96
CA ILE A 164 -9.89 -30.46 52.09
C ILE A 164 -10.39 -29.84 53.40
N THR A 165 -10.56 -28.53 53.41
CA THR A 165 -10.99 -27.79 54.60
C THR A 165 -12.36 -28.29 55.08
N ALA A 166 -13.31 -28.47 54.15
CA ALA A 166 -14.63 -29.00 54.44
C ALA A 166 -14.59 -30.44 54.98
N LYS A 167 -13.75 -31.32 54.41
CA LYS A 167 -13.57 -32.70 54.89
C LYS A 167 -12.95 -32.75 56.28
N VAL A 168 -11.93 -31.93 56.55
CA VAL A 168 -11.28 -31.85 57.86
C VAL A 168 -12.27 -31.34 58.89
N GLU A 169 -13.01 -30.29 58.59
CA GLU A 169 -14.00 -29.74 59.54
C GLU A 169 -15.15 -30.73 59.78
N GLY A 170 -15.67 -31.38 58.74
CA GLY A 170 -16.66 -32.44 58.89
C GLY A 170 -16.17 -33.61 59.75
N ALA A 171 -14.91 -34.03 59.59
CA ALA A 171 -14.31 -35.08 60.41
C ALA A 171 -14.19 -34.64 61.89
N ARG A 172 -13.81 -33.38 62.13
CA ARG A 172 -13.74 -32.80 63.48
C ARG A 172 -15.12 -32.75 64.14
N VAL A 173 -16.15 -32.33 63.42
CA VAL A 173 -17.53 -32.28 63.92
C VAL A 173 -18.04 -33.69 64.29
N ASN A 174 -17.82 -34.68 63.42
CA ASN A 174 -18.21 -36.07 63.69
C ASN A 174 -17.45 -36.67 64.89
N LEU A 175 -16.16 -36.36 65.02
CA LEU A 175 -15.35 -36.77 66.16
C LEU A 175 -15.90 -36.17 67.47
N ILE A 176 -16.23 -34.87 67.48
CA ILE A 176 -16.82 -34.21 68.65
C ILE A 176 -18.18 -34.83 69.00
N ALA A 177 -19.02 -35.09 68.00
CA ALA A 177 -20.33 -35.70 68.21
C ALA A 177 -20.24 -37.10 68.82
N SER A 178 -19.33 -37.95 68.32
CA SER A 178 -19.10 -39.30 68.85
C SER A 178 -18.53 -39.29 70.28
N HIS A 179 -17.58 -38.40 70.58
CA HIS A 179 -17.08 -38.23 71.96
C HIS A 179 -18.20 -37.82 72.93
N ASN A 180 -19.05 -36.88 72.54
CA ASN A 180 -20.15 -36.41 73.39
C ASN A 180 -21.22 -37.49 73.62
N LEU A 181 -21.42 -38.41 72.68
CA LEU A 181 -22.33 -39.54 72.84
C LEU A 181 -21.78 -40.56 73.85
N ILE A 182 -20.49 -40.91 73.73
CA ILE A 182 -19.81 -41.82 74.66
C ILE A 182 -19.82 -41.24 76.08
N ALA A 183 -19.58 -39.94 76.24
CA ALA A 183 -19.58 -39.29 77.55
C ALA A 183 -20.95 -39.27 78.26
N ARG A 184 -22.03 -39.65 77.57
CA ARG A 184 -23.40 -39.69 78.10
C ARG A 184 -23.94 -41.11 78.33
N MET A 185 -23.17 -42.14 77.98
CA MET A 185 -23.48 -43.56 78.22
C MET A 185 -22.91 -44.02 79.57
#